data_AF-A0A180H1C9-F1
#
_entry.id   AF-A0A180H1C9-F1
#
_cell.length_a   1.000
_cell.length_b   1.000
_cell.length_c   1.000
_cell.angle_alpha   90.00
_cell.angle_beta   90.00
_cell.angle_gamma   90.00
#
_symmetry.space_group_name_H-M   'P 1'
#
loop_
_entity.id
_entity.type
_entity.pdbx_description
1 polymer ?
#
loop_
_entity_poly.entity_id
_entity_poly.type
_entity_poly.pdbx_seq_one_letter_code
_entity_poly.pdbx_strand_id
1 'polypeptide(L)'
;MAGTRQNPAGSSSTALSTPAASDNRDIFKCPTFTGNNFPIWQRKVKTYLAVKSLLKCVEQPLPANASKETKLEYVRATAILSGHIDDHIYNHIITNQNIQDAFTIWKEVKGKYTSTSVLAISHAWQKWEDIQYKDNITKYISQLEAMLAEFGAMGLDVPDTIL
;
A
#
# COMPACT_ATOMS: atom_id res chain seq x y z
N MET A 1 -63.52 45.65 -20.86
CA MET A 1 -62.76 44.39 -21.00
C MET A 1 -61.29 44.72 -21.16
N ALA A 2 -60.43 43.90 -20.53
CA ALA A 2 -58.98 43.76 -20.72
C ALA A 2 -58.04 44.90 -20.24
N GLY A 3 -57.10 44.51 -19.39
CA GLY A 3 -55.97 45.29 -18.86
C GLY A 3 -55.85 45.05 -17.36
N THR A 4 -55.13 44.04 -16.87
CA THR A 4 -53.67 44.02 -16.72
C THR A 4 -53.31 42.68 -16.08
N ARG A 5 -52.18 42.03 -16.43
CA ARG A 5 -51.31 41.33 -15.46
C ARG A 5 -49.99 40.89 -16.11
N GLN A 6 -48.89 41.38 -15.51
CA GLN A 6 -47.55 40.84 -15.62
C GLN A 6 -47.50 39.40 -15.09
N ASN A 7 -46.60 38.58 -15.63
CA ASN A 7 -46.21 37.30 -15.07
C ASN A 7 -44.67 37.21 -15.07
N PRO A 8 -43.99 36.89 -13.95
CA PRO A 8 -42.54 36.76 -13.90
C PRO A 8 -42.07 35.29 -13.90
N ALA A 9 -40.76 35.14 -14.17
CA ALA A 9 -39.85 34.08 -13.75
C ALA A 9 -40.07 32.65 -14.30
N GLY A 10 -39.35 32.32 -15.37
CA GLY A 10 -38.90 30.96 -15.65
C GLY A 10 -37.43 30.84 -15.29
N SER A 11 -37.13 30.35 -14.09
CA SER A 11 -35.76 30.00 -13.68
C SER A 11 -35.40 28.64 -14.26
N SER A 12 -34.55 28.62 -15.28
CA SER A 12 -33.92 27.41 -15.81
C SER A 12 -32.90 26.89 -14.78
N SER A 13 -33.26 25.84 -14.04
CA SER A 13 -32.32 25.13 -13.18
C SER A 13 -31.41 24.25 -14.04
N THR A 14 -30.25 24.77 -14.41
CA THR A 14 -29.15 23.98 -14.95
C THR A 14 -28.59 23.11 -13.83
N ALA A 15 -28.93 21.83 -13.82
CA ALA A 15 -28.31 20.86 -12.93
C ALA A 15 -26.83 20.76 -13.30
N LEU A 16 -25.97 21.34 -12.46
CA LEU A 16 -24.52 21.17 -12.52
C LEU A 16 -24.19 19.71 -12.23
N SER A 17 -23.88 18.97 -13.28
CA SER A 17 -23.23 17.66 -13.21
C SER A 17 -21.98 17.78 -12.35
N THR A 18 -22.04 17.26 -11.13
CA THR A 18 -20.84 17.11 -10.30
C THR A 18 -19.89 16.15 -11.03
N PRO A 19 -18.65 16.53 -11.35
CA PRO A 19 -17.70 15.58 -11.89
C PRO A 19 -17.47 14.53 -10.81
N ALA A 20 -17.72 13.26 -11.16
CA ALA A 20 -17.33 12.13 -10.34
C ALA A 20 -15.86 12.34 -9.94
N ALA A 21 -15.60 12.38 -8.63
CA ALA A 21 -14.26 12.49 -8.08
C ALA A 21 -13.38 11.49 -8.81
N SER A 22 -12.44 11.98 -9.62
CA SER A 22 -11.54 11.12 -10.40
C SER A 22 -10.90 10.19 -9.41
N ASP A 23 -11.20 8.90 -9.57
CA ASP A 23 -10.81 7.88 -8.65
C ASP A 23 -9.30 8.00 -8.44
N ASN A 24 -8.90 8.24 -7.19
CA ASN A 24 -7.55 8.54 -6.76
C ASN A 24 -6.69 7.25 -6.83
N ARG A 25 -6.77 6.54 -7.97
CA ARG A 25 -6.18 5.24 -8.27
C ARG A 25 -4.76 5.39 -8.80
N ASP A 26 -4.44 6.53 -9.43
CA ASP A 26 -3.19 6.67 -10.18
C ASP A 26 -2.02 7.31 -9.41
N ILE A 27 -2.22 7.77 -8.16
CA ILE A 27 -1.14 8.45 -7.43
C ILE A 27 -0.16 7.44 -6.77
N PHE A 28 -0.62 6.25 -6.37
CA PHE A 28 0.19 5.33 -5.57
C PHE A 28 0.57 4.04 -6.32
N LYS A 29 1.82 3.92 -6.75
CA LYS A 29 2.36 2.70 -7.36
C LYS A 29 2.83 1.71 -6.29
N CYS A 30 1.93 0.83 -5.85
CA CYS A 30 2.29 -0.32 -5.02
C CYS A 30 2.82 -1.46 -5.92
N PRO A 31 4.01 -2.02 -5.66
CA PRO A 31 4.56 -3.12 -6.45
C PRO A 31 3.75 -4.40 -6.22
N THR A 32 3.86 -5.36 -7.14
CA THR A 32 3.40 -6.74 -6.92
C THR A 32 4.34 -7.44 -5.94
N PHE A 33 3.78 -8.15 -4.97
CA PHE A 33 4.55 -8.97 -4.03
C PHE A 33 4.96 -10.29 -4.68
N THR A 34 6.26 -10.56 -4.69
CA THR A 34 6.85 -11.76 -5.30
C THR A 34 7.55 -12.67 -4.29
N GLY A 35 7.38 -12.42 -2.99
CA GLY A 35 8.05 -13.15 -1.91
C GLY A 35 9.40 -12.54 -1.52
N ASN A 36 10.20 -12.14 -2.49
CA ASN A 36 11.56 -11.61 -2.27
C ASN A 36 11.59 -10.13 -1.88
N ASN A 37 10.57 -9.38 -2.26
CA ASN A 37 10.46 -7.94 -2.01
C ASN A 37 9.61 -7.60 -0.77
N PHE A 38 9.43 -8.55 0.16
CA PHE A 38 8.53 -8.40 1.31
C PHE A 38 8.73 -7.10 2.11
N PRO A 39 9.97 -6.69 2.50
CA PRO A 39 10.16 -5.46 3.29
C PRO A 39 9.61 -4.20 2.59
N ILE A 40 9.94 -4.07 1.30
CA ILE A 40 9.55 -2.90 0.48
C ILE A 40 8.04 -2.95 0.19
N TRP A 41 7.54 -4.11 -0.20
CA TRP A 41 6.12 -4.30 -0.49
C TRP A 41 5.27 -4.02 0.74
N GLN A 42 5.64 -4.56 1.91
CA GLN A 42 4.92 -4.39 3.16
C GLN A 42 4.79 -2.89 3.50
N ARG A 43 5.86 -2.11 3.39
CA ARG A 43 5.81 -0.66 3.64
C ARG A 43 4.86 0.03 2.65
N LYS A 44 5.01 -0.24 1.35
CA LYS A 44 4.19 0.41 0.32
C LYS A 44 2.70 0.06 0.44
N VAL A 45 2.35 -1.20 0.66
CA VAL A 45 0.94 -1.60 0.79
C VAL A 45 0.31 -1.06 2.08
N LYS A 46 1.07 -0.98 3.19
CA LYS A 46 0.60 -0.30 4.41
C LYS A 46 0.34 1.19 4.15
N THR A 47 1.23 1.88 3.44
CA THR A 47 1.01 3.28 3.05
C THR A 47 -0.23 3.42 2.18
N TYR A 48 -0.43 2.52 1.21
CA TYR A 48 -1.62 2.54 0.35
C TYR A 48 -2.91 2.38 1.16
N LEU A 49 -2.96 1.39 2.06
CA LEU A 49 -4.09 1.18 2.95
C LEU A 49 -4.33 2.39 3.87
N ALA A 50 -3.28 3.04 4.37
CA ALA A 50 -3.39 4.24 5.19
C ALA A 50 -4.03 5.41 4.43
N VAL A 51 -3.61 5.66 3.18
CA VAL A 51 -4.20 6.71 2.31
C VAL A 51 -5.68 6.44 2.03
N LYS A 52 -6.09 5.18 1.99
CA LYS A 52 -7.50 4.77 1.80
C LYS A 52 -8.28 4.66 3.12
N SER A 53 -7.67 4.98 4.27
CA SER A 53 -8.26 4.82 5.61
C SER A 53 -8.64 3.37 5.97
N LEU A 54 -7.93 2.40 5.39
CA LEU A 54 -8.17 0.96 5.54
C LEU A 54 -7.09 0.24 6.37
N LEU A 55 -6.07 0.96 6.87
CA LEU A 55 -4.95 0.35 7.60
C LEU A 55 -5.40 -0.49 8.80
N LYS A 56 -6.43 -0.04 9.53
CA LYS A 56 -7.03 -0.78 10.66
C LYS A 56 -7.45 -2.21 10.29
N CYS A 57 -7.87 -2.45 9.03
CA CYS A 57 -8.38 -3.73 8.57
C CYS A 57 -7.31 -4.83 8.48
N VAL A 58 -6.03 -4.46 8.47
CA VAL A 58 -4.91 -5.42 8.49
C VAL A 58 -4.21 -5.50 9.85
N GLU A 59 -4.53 -4.57 10.76
CA GLU A 59 -3.92 -4.49 12.10
C GLU A 59 -4.81 -5.09 13.19
N GLN A 60 -6.12 -5.13 12.96
CA GLN A 60 -7.10 -5.62 13.92
C GLN A 60 -8.04 -6.65 13.26
N PRO A 61 -8.49 -7.66 14.01
CA PRO A 61 -9.50 -8.58 13.51
C PRO A 61 -10.85 -7.88 13.34
N LEU A 62 -11.65 -8.34 12.38
CA LEU A 62 -13.01 -7.84 12.18
C LEU A 62 -13.85 -8.07 13.47
N PRO A 63 -14.46 -7.02 14.05
CA PRO A 63 -15.31 -7.17 15.22
C PRO A 63 -16.51 -8.08 14.95
N ALA A 64 -16.90 -8.92 15.92
CA ALA A 64 -18.02 -9.85 15.78
C ALA A 64 -19.36 -9.14 15.45
N ASN A 65 -19.56 -7.94 15.99
CA ASN A 65 -20.73 -7.08 15.79
C ASN A 65 -20.49 -5.96 14.76
N ALA A 66 -19.55 -6.15 13.83
CA ALA A 66 -19.21 -5.15 12.81
C ALA A 66 -20.43 -4.74 11.96
N SER A 67 -20.53 -3.44 11.69
CA SER A 67 -21.52 -2.88 10.77
C SER A 67 -21.27 -3.38 9.34
N LYS A 68 -22.28 -3.25 8.46
CA LYS A 68 -22.13 -3.57 7.03
C LYS A 68 -21.01 -2.73 6.39
N GLU A 69 -20.87 -1.48 6.82
CA GLU A 69 -19.83 -0.57 6.34
C GLU A 69 -18.44 -1.05 6.75
N THR A 70 -18.24 -1.42 8.02
CA THR A 70 -16.96 -1.97 8.49
C THR A 70 -16.61 -3.26 7.76
N LYS A 71 -17.58 -4.16 7.53
CA LYS A 71 -17.34 -5.37 6.73
C LYS A 71 -16.84 -5.02 5.33
N LEU A 72 -17.45 -4.01 4.69
CA LEU A 72 -17.05 -3.57 3.36
C LEU A 72 -15.64 -2.94 3.34
N GLU A 73 -15.21 -2.27 4.41
CA GLU A 73 -13.82 -1.80 4.54
C GLU A 73 -12.82 -2.97 4.50
N TYR A 74 -13.09 -4.07 5.21
CA TYR A 74 -12.25 -5.27 5.20
C TYR A 74 -12.24 -5.96 3.82
N VAL A 75 -13.38 -6.00 3.13
CA VAL A 75 -13.45 -6.48 1.74
C VAL A 75 -12.57 -5.61 0.82
N ARG A 76 -12.65 -4.28 0.93
CA ARG A 76 -11.83 -3.36 0.13
C ARG A 76 -10.35 -3.51 0.42
N ALA A 77 -9.98 -3.66 1.70
CA ALA A 77 -8.61 -3.93 2.10
C ALA A 77 -8.10 -5.25 1.51
N THR A 78 -8.95 -6.29 1.53
CA THR A 78 -8.63 -7.59 0.93
C THR A 78 -8.40 -7.49 -0.56
N ALA A 79 -9.24 -6.72 -1.28
CA ALA A 79 -9.07 -6.48 -2.71
C ALA A 79 -7.74 -5.77 -3.03
N ILE A 80 -7.35 -4.78 -2.21
CA ILE A 80 -6.06 -4.10 -2.35
C ILE A 80 -4.89 -5.08 -2.12
N LEU A 81 -4.92 -5.87 -1.05
CA LEU A 81 -3.88 -6.86 -0.79
C LEU A 81 -3.77 -7.85 -1.95
N SER A 82 -4.91 -8.43 -2.35
CA SER A 82 -5.00 -9.42 -3.41
C SER A 82 -4.49 -8.91 -4.75
N GLY A 83 -4.85 -7.67 -5.12
CA GLY A 83 -4.43 -7.06 -6.39
C GLY A 83 -2.94 -6.71 -6.46
N HIS A 84 -2.23 -6.77 -5.34
CA HIS A 84 -0.80 -6.50 -5.25
C HIS A 84 0.01 -7.73 -4.78
N ILE A 85 -0.54 -8.93 -4.91
CA ILE A 85 0.15 -10.20 -4.63
C ILE A 85 0.21 -11.03 -5.92
N ASP A 86 1.36 -11.64 -6.17
CA ASP A 86 1.52 -12.55 -7.32
C ASP A 86 0.66 -13.80 -7.17
N ASP A 87 0.12 -14.31 -8.28
CA ASP A 87 -0.86 -15.41 -8.31
C ASP A 87 -0.41 -16.66 -7.55
N HIS A 88 0.89 -17.02 -7.61
CA HIS A 88 1.37 -18.22 -6.91
C HIS A 88 1.32 -18.06 -5.38
N ILE A 89 1.51 -16.84 -4.88
CA ILE A 89 1.41 -16.51 -3.46
C ILE A 89 -0.06 -16.40 -3.07
N TYR A 90 -0.86 -15.74 -3.92
CA TYR A 90 -2.31 -15.62 -3.75
C TYR A 90 -2.93 -17.00 -3.53
N ASN A 91 -2.68 -17.95 -4.43
CA ASN A 91 -3.27 -19.28 -4.39
C ASN A 91 -2.86 -20.12 -3.17
N HIS A 92 -1.76 -19.76 -2.51
CA HIS A 92 -1.27 -20.48 -1.33
C HIS A 92 -1.77 -19.88 -0.02
N ILE A 93 -2.07 -18.59 0.00
CA ILE A 93 -2.46 -17.85 1.22
C ILE A 93 -3.96 -17.60 1.26
N ILE A 94 -4.55 -17.26 0.13
CA ILE A 94 -5.95 -16.85 0.07
C ILE A 94 -6.80 -18.07 -0.21
N THR A 95 -7.75 -18.32 0.70
CA THR A 95 -8.69 -19.43 0.68
C THR A 95 -10.11 -18.89 0.68
N ASN A 96 -11.10 -19.73 0.32
CA ASN A 96 -12.51 -19.35 0.40
C ASN A 96 -12.95 -18.88 1.80
N GLN A 97 -12.23 -19.30 2.85
CA GLN A 97 -12.54 -18.93 4.22
C GLN A 97 -12.01 -17.54 4.61
N ASN A 98 -10.88 -17.11 4.05
CA ASN A 98 -10.22 -15.84 4.41
C ASN A 98 -10.31 -14.75 3.33
N ILE A 99 -10.91 -15.02 2.15
CA ILE A 99 -11.01 -14.11 1.00
C ILE A 99 -11.73 -12.77 1.26
N GLN A 100 -12.34 -12.58 2.42
CA GLN A 100 -12.96 -11.32 2.86
C GLN A 100 -12.37 -10.78 4.18
N ASP A 101 -11.31 -11.42 4.67
CA ASP A 101 -10.67 -11.14 5.95
C ASP A 101 -9.23 -10.67 5.71
N ALA A 102 -9.11 -9.35 5.48
CA ALA A 102 -7.83 -8.69 5.25
C ALA A 102 -6.84 -8.90 6.42
N PHE A 103 -7.34 -9.02 7.66
CA PHE A 103 -6.50 -9.24 8.83
C PHE A 103 -5.87 -10.64 8.80
N THR A 104 -6.69 -11.66 8.53
CA THR A 104 -6.20 -13.05 8.43
C THR A 104 -5.22 -13.20 7.28
N ILE A 105 -5.52 -12.65 6.09
CA ILE A 105 -4.60 -12.66 4.95
C ILE A 105 -3.27 -11.98 5.31
N TRP A 106 -3.33 -10.77 5.89
CA TRP A 106 -2.12 -10.04 6.28
C TRP A 106 -1.27 -10.82 7.29
N LYS A 107 -1.92 -11.44 8.28
CA LYS A 107 -1.25 -12.25 9.30
C LYS A 107 -0.53 -13.46 8.67
N GLU A 108 -1.17 -14.15 7.74
CA GLU A 108 -0.58 -15.30 7.04
C GLU A 108 0.61 -14.89 6.15
N VAL A 109 0.47 -13.81 5.35
CA VAL A 109 1.58 -13.26 4.56
C VAL A 109 2.74 -12.91 5.47
N LYS A 110 2.49 -12.15 6.54
CA LYS A 110 3.55 -11.76 7.48
C LYS A 110 4.19 -12.99 8.11
N GLY A 111 3.41 -13.94 8.60
CA GLY A 111 3.93 -15.16 9.22
C GLY A 111 4.84 -15.96 8.29
N LYS A 112 4.41 -16.14 7.03
CA LYS A 112 5.17 -16.91 6.02
C LYS A 112 6.48 -16.25 5.60
N TYR A 113 6.51 -14.92 5.49
CA TYR A 113 7.65 -14.19 4.93
C TYR A 113 8.48 -13.43 5.96
N THR A 114 8.21 -13.59 7.27
CA THR A 114 9.04 -12.97 8.33
C THR A 114 10.48 -13.47 8.26
N SER A 115 10.71 -14.78 8.14
CA SER A 115 12.08 -15.33 8.02
C SER A 115 12.77 -14.87 6.74
N THR A 116 12.05 -14.83 5.61
CA THR A 116 12.58 -14.29 4.34
C THR A 116 12.96 -12.81 4.47
N SER A 117 12.17 -12.03 5.21
CA SER A 117 12.50 -10.63 5.53
C SER A 117 13.81 -10.51 6.31
N VAL A 118 14.01 -11.36 7.32
CA VAL A 118 15.23 -11.37 8.14
C VAL A 118 16.44 -11.75 7.29
N LEU A 119 16.31 -12.77 6.44
CA LEU A 119 17.37 -13.17 5.51
C LEU A 119 17.68 -12.07 4.49
N ALA A 120 16.66 -11.42 3.92
CA ALA A 120 16.85 -10.31 2.99
C ALA A 120 17.59 -9.13 3.64
N ILE A 121 17.25 -8.80 4.89
CA ILE A 121 17.96 -7.78 5.68
C ILE A 121 19.41 -8.21 5.94
N SER A 122 19.63 -9.47 6.34
CA SER A 122 20.99 -9.99 6.56
C SER A 122 21.85 -9.96 5.30
N HIS A 123 21.28 -10.29 4.14
CA HIS A 123 21.98 -10.20 2.87
C HIS A 123 22.31 -8.75 2.49
N ALA A 124 21.44 -7.80 2.79
CA ALA A 124 21.73 -6.38 2.57
C ALA A 124 22.91 -5.92 3.44
N TRP A 125 22.99 -6.36 4.71
CA TRP A 125 24.17 -6.10 5.56
C TRP A 125 25.44 -6.73 5.02
N GLN A 126 25.38 -7.97 4.54
CA GLN A 126 26.55 -8.61 3.93
C GLN A 126 27.04 -7.83 2.70
N LYS A 127 26.13 -7.41 1.81
CA LYS A 127 26.49 -6.57 0.66
C LYS A 127 27.17 -5.27 1.08
N TRP A 128 26.70 -4.65 2.16
CA TRP A 128 27.31 -3.44 2.71
C TRP A 128 28.75 -3.68 3.17
N GLU A 129 29.00 -4.77 3.90
CA GLU A 129 30.35 -5.17 4.34
C GLU A 129 31.29 -5.49 3.16
N ASP A 130 30.75 -6.01 2.05
CA ASP A 130 31.49 -6.32 0.84
C ASP A 130 31.85 -5.06 -0.01
N ILE A 131 31.29 -3.89 0.30
CA ILE A 131 31.65 -2.64 -0.39
C ILE A 131 33.05 -2.22 0.05
N GLN A 132 33.98 -2.21 -0.91
CA GLN A 132 35.37 -1.81 -0.69
C GLN A 132 35.77 -0.68 -1.61
N TYR A 133 36.57 0.24 -1.09
CA TYR A 133 37.21 1.26 -1.90
C TYR A 133 38.23 0.62 -2.85
N LYS A 134 38.11 0.93 -4.14
CA LYS A 134 38.97 0.42 -5.22
C LYS A 134 39.44 1.55 -6.13
N ASP A 135 40.10 2.54 -5.54
CA ASP A 135 40.72 3.70 -6.21
C ASP A 135 39.79 4.53 -7.10
N ASN A 136 38.47 4.45 -6.84
CA ASN A 136 37.45 5.25 -7.51
C ASN A 136 36.42 5.70 -6.47
N ILE A 137 36.63 6.90 -5.95
CA ILE A 137 35.80 7.47 -4.89
C ILE A 137 34.35 7.67 -5.33
N THR A 138 34.11 8.11 -6.57
CA THR A 138 32.76 8.30 -7.10
C THR A 138 31.99 6.99 -7.14
N LYS A 139 32.62 5.91 -7.63
CA LYS A 139 32.01 4.57 -7.66
C LYS A 139 31.72 4.06 -6.25
N TYR A 140 32.65 4.26 -5.32
CA TYR A 140 32.49 3.85 -3.93
C TYR A 140 31.31 4.58 -3.26
N ILE A 141 31.22 5.91 -3.40
CA ILE A 141 30.10 6.71 -2.88
C ILE A 141 28.78 6.25 -3.48
N SER A 142 28.68 6.08 -4.80
CA SER A 142 27.44 5.63 -5.44
C SER A 142 26.99 4.23 -4.97
N GLN A 143 27.92 3.34 -4.65
CA GLN A 143 27.59 2.02 -4.10
C GLN A 143 27.05 2.13 -2.67
N LEU A 144 27.63 3.01 -1.83
CA LEU A 144 27.13 3.28 -0.49
C LEU A 144 25.74 3.92 -0.54
N GLU A 145 25.53 4.95 -1.36
CA GLU A 145 24.22 5.60 -1.53
C GLU A 145 23.14 4.62 -1.98
N ALA A 146 23.46 3.73 -2.92
CA ALA A 146 22.55 2.68 -3.36
C ALA A 146 22.18 1.70 -2.23
N MET A 147 23.16 1.29 -1.41
CA MET A 147 22.90 0.43 -0.25
C MET A 147 22.10 1.14 0.84
N LEU A 148 22.37 2.42 1.11
CA LEU A 148 21.60 3.24 2.04
C LEU A 148 20.14 3.37 1.57
N ALA A 149 19.91 3.57 0.26
CA ALA A 149 18.58 3.57 -0.31
C ALA A 149 17.89 2.18 -0.20
N GLU A 150 18.63 1.09 -0.39
CA GLU A 150 18.13 -0.28 -0.18
C GLU A 150 17.71 -0.51 1.28
N PHE A 151 18.54 -0.09 2.25
CA PHE A 151 18.21 -0.12 3.68
C PHE A 151 16.99 0.73 4.02
N GLY A 152 16.89 1.96 3.51
CA GLY A 152 15.72 2.82 3.69
C GLY A 152 14.44 2.25 3.07
N ALA A 153 14.56 1.52 1.94
CA ALA A 153 13.42 0.85 1.33
C ALA A 153 12.93 -0.34 2.16
N MET A 154 13.86 -1.12 2.75
CA MET A 154 13.55 -2.10 3.80
C MET A 154 13.12 -1.42 5.12
N GLY A 155 13.45 -0.14 5.23
CA GLY A 155 13.29 0.82 6.32
C GLY A 155 13.81 0.31 7.64
N LEU A 156 15.08 -0.04 7.53
CA LEU A 156 16.05 0.04 8.59
C LEU A 156 16.41 1.53 8.73
N ASP A 157 16.39 2.05 9.96
CA ASP A 157 16.86 3.41 10.22
C ASP A 157 18.39 3.42 10.15
N VAL A 158 18.93 4.24 9.25
CA VAL A 158 20.37 4.51 9.19
C VAL A 158 20.62 5.76 10.04
N PRO A 159 21.58 5.75 10.99
CA PRO A 159 21.88 6.91 11.81
C PRO A 159 22.34 8.11 10.97
N ASP A 160 21.83 9.30 11.28
CA ASP A 160 22.17 10.57 10.60
C ASP A 160 23.68 10.88 10.63
N THR A 161 24.42 10.32 11.59
CA THR A 161 25.87 10.54 11.74
C THR A 161 26.70 9.90 10.61
N ILE A 162 26.10 9.03 9.79
CA ILE A 162 26.75 8.37 8.65
C ILE A 162 26.51 9.13 7.32
N LEU A 163 25.61 10.12 7.31
CA LEU A 163 25.31 11.01 6.16
C LEU A 163 26.11 12.31 6.23
#